data_AF-A0A0P8AYL3-F1
#
_entry.id   AF-A0A0P8AYL3-F1
#
_cell.length_a   1.000
_cell.length_b   1.000
_cell.length_c   1.000
_cell.angle_alpha   90.00
_cell.angle_beta   90.00
_cell.angle_gamma   90.00
#
_symmetry.space_group_name_H-M   'P 1'
#
loop_
_entity.id
_entity.type
_entity.pdbx_description
1 polymer ?
#
loop_
_entity_poly.entity_id
_entity_poly.type
_entity_poly.pdbx_seq_one_letter_code
_entity_poly.pdbx_strand_id
1 'polypeptide(L)'
;MAPQDRISRLAQQIGDRLQNASQAPEDIQKGVHQVVRGAFDRLELVSREDFDILMDVLQRTRSRVEALERQVANLEAAVDAQAAQATTPVEAEAPPLPVDPKPGHDDSAKANDDASKPSS
;
A
#
# COMPACT_ATOMS: atom_id res chain seq x y z
N MET A 1 6.99 -10.89 26.58
CA MET A 1 6.31 -11.10 27.89
C MET A 1 4.83 -10.84 27.62
N ALA A 2 4.00 -11.88 27.67
CA ALA A 2 2.66 -11.80 27.11
C ALA A 2 1.80 -10.83 27.94
N PRO A 3 0.97 -9.98 27.32
CA PRO A 3 0.08 -9.07 28.05
C PRO A 3 -0.88 -9.81 29.01
N GLN A 4 -1.18 -11.07 28.71
CA GLN A 4 -1.98 -11.98 29.54
C GLN A 4 -1.35 -12.24 30.92
N ASP A 5 -0.02 -12.24 31.01
CA ASP A 5 0.71 -12.52 32.26
C ASP A 5 0.55 -11.38 33.27
N ARG A 6 0.43 -10.13 32.78
CA ARG A 6 0.31 -8.94 33.63
C ARG A 6 -1.07 -8.83 34.24
N ILE A 7 -2.11 -9.12 33.44
CA ILE A 7 -3.50 -9.12 33.90
C ILE A 7 -3.72 -10.24 34.91
N SER A 8 -3.19 -11.45 34.68
CA SER A 8 -3.32 -12.56 35.63
C SER A 8 -2.69 -12.25 36.99
N ARG A 9 -1.49 -11.65 37.01
CA ARG A 9 -0.86 -11.24 38.28
C ARG A 9 -1.66 -10.17 39.02
N LEU A 10 -2.21 -9.20 38.28
CA LEU A 10 -3.06 -8.16 38.86
C LEU A 10 -4.36 -8.76 39.43
N ALA A 11 -5.01 -9.66 38.68
CA ALA A 11 -6.22 -10.35 39.13
C ALA A 11 -5.95 -11.17 40.40
N GLN A 12 -4.81 -11.85 40.45
CA GLN A 12 -4.43 -12.64 41.62
C GLN A 12 -4.12 -11.76 42.83
N GLN A 13 -3.37 -10.66 42.65
CA GLN A 13 -3.11 -9.69 43.71
C GLN A 13 -4.38 -9.00 44.22
N ILE A 14 -5.33 -8.68 43.34
CA ILE A 14 -6.63 -8.11 43.71
C ILE A 14 -7.47 -9.16 44.46
N GLY A 15 -7.49 -10.40 43.98
CA GLY A 15 -8.16 -11.53 44.63
C GLY A 15 -7.68 -11.70 46.06
N ASP A 16 -6.37 -11.79 46.28
CA ASP A 16 -5.75 -11.93 47.60
C ASP A 16 -6.09 -10.74 48.51
N ARG A 17 -6.01 -9.50 48.01
CA ARG A 17 -6.36 -8.28 48.77
C ARG A 17 -7.85 -8.26 49.15
N LEU A 18 -8.73 -8.66 48.24
CA LEU A 18 -10.17 -8.70 48.44
C LEU A 18 -10.57 -9.82 49.42
N GLN A 19 -9.93 -10.99 49.33
CA GLN A 19 -10.13 -12.08 50.30
C GLN A 19 -9.76 -11.64 51.72
N ASN A 20 -8.63 -10.94 51.87
CA ASN A 20 -8.22 -10.38 53.15
C ASN A 20 -9.18 -9.29 53.65
N ALA A 21 -9.70 -8.44 52.76
CA ALA A 21 -10.72 -7.44 53.09
C ALA A 21 -12.09 -8.07 53.44
N SER A 22 -12.41 -9.25 52.89
CA SER A 22 -13.65 -9.96 53.21
C SER A 22 -13.67 -10.53 54.64
N GLN A 23 -12.50 -10.67 55.28
CA GLN A 23 -12.40 -11.02 56.70
C GLN A 23 -12.48 -9.80 57.63
N ALA A 24 -12.55 -8.58 57.09
CA ALA A 24 -12.69 -7.36 57.85
C ALA A 24 -14.17 -7.09 58.26
N PRO A 25 -14.42 -6.29 59.30
CA PRO A 25 -15.77 -5.88 59.70
C PRO A 25 -16.60 -5.31 58.54
N GLU A 26 -17.93 -5.52 58.56
CA GLU A 26 -18.86 -5.14 57.47
C GLU A 26 -18.72 -3.67 57.02
N ASP A 27 -18.45 -2.74 57.94
CA ASP A 27 -18.30 -1.33 57.62
C ASP A 27 -17.06 -1.04 56.75
N ILE A 28 -15.98 -1.80 56.97
CA ILE A 28 -14.76 -1.72 56.15
C ILE A 28 -15.02 -2.35 54.77
N GLN A 29 -15.75 -3.46 54.70
CA GLN A 29 -16.13 -4.07 53.41
C GLN A 29 -16.93 -3.09 52.55
N LYS A 30 -17.93 -2.40 53.12
CA LYS A 30 -18.74 -1.41 52.39
C LYS A 30 -17.89 -0.27 51.83
N GLY A 31 -16.96 0.26 52.62
CA GLY A 31 -16.02 1.30 52.18
C GLY A 31 -15.10 0.82 51.06
N VAL A 32 -14.54 -0.39 51.17
CA VAL A 32 -13.69 -0.99 50.13
C VAL A 32 -14.48 -1.19 48.83
N HIS A 33 -15.71 -1.70 48.91
CA HIS A 33 -16.55 -1.92 47.73
C HIS A 33 -16.89 -0.60 47.00
N GLN A 34 -17.16 0.49 47.73
CA GLN A 34 -17.39 1.81 47.14
C GLN A 34 -16.13 2.36 46.46
N VAL A 35 -14.96 2.21 47.08
CA VAL A 35 -13.68 2.63 46.48
C VAL A 35 -13.36 1.83 45.22
N VAL A 36 -13.59 0.51 45.23
CA VAL A 36 -13.38 -0.35 44.06
C VAL A 36 -14.32 0.02 42.92
N ARG A 37 -15.60 0.25 43.21
CA ARG A 37 -16.57 0.70 42.21
C ARG A 37 -16.19 2.05 41.62
N GLY A 38 -15.85 3.03 42.46
CA GLY A 38 -15.37 4.33 42.01
C GLY A 38 -14.02 4.29 41.29
N ALA A 39 -13.19 3.28 41.54
CA ALA A 39 -11.95 3.05 40.79
C ALA A 39 -12.26 2.47 39.40
N PHE A 40 -13.21 1.53 39.28
CA PHE A 40 -13.66 1.03 37.97
C PHE A 40 -14.31 2.12 37.12
N ASP A 41 -15.08 3.03 37.72
CA ASP A 41 -15.67 4.18 37.00
C ASP A 41 -14.61 5.18 36.50
N ARG A 42 -13.41 5.19 37.11
CA ARG A 42 -12.26 6.02 36.67
C ARG A 42 -11.36 5.31 35.66
N LEU A 43 -11.56 4.02 35.45
CA LEU A 43 -10.88 3.28 34.39
C LEU A 43 -11.69 3.47 33.11
N GLU A 44 -11.01 3.75 32.00
CA GLU A 44 -11.60 3.79 30.66
C GLU A 44 -11.92 2.35 30.21
N LEU A 45 -12.89 1.72 30.87
CA LEU A 45 -13.31 0.36 30.60
C LEU A 45 -14.13 0.35 29.32
N VAL A 46 -13.61 -0.32 28.30
CA VAL A 46 -14.37 -0.64 27.10
C VAL A 46 -15.05 -1.98 27.33
N SER A 47 -16.36 -2.05 27.09
CA SER A 47 -17.06 -3.33 27.21
C SER A 47 -16.51 -4.32 26.19
N ARG A 48 -16.60 -5.61 26.49
CA ARG A 48 -16.13 -6.63 25.54
C ARG A 48 -16.90 -6.57 24.22
N GLU A 49 -18.19 -6.26 24.28
CA GLU A 49 -19.03 -6.07 23.11
C GLU A 49 -18.55 -4.91 22.22
N ASP A 50 -18.24 -3.76 22.82
CA ASP A 50 -17.71 -2.60 22.09
C ASP A 50 -16.35 -2.90 21.45
N PHE A 51 -15.48 -3.63 22.16
CA PHE A 51 -14.20 -4.07 21.60
C PHE A 51 -14.40 -4.97 20.38
N ASP A 52 -15.31 -5.94 20.46
CA ASP A 52 -15.61 -6.85 19.36
C ASP A 52 -16.20 -6.09 18.15
N ILE A 53 -17.04 -5.08 18.39
CA ILE A 53 -17.57 -4.19 17.33
C ILE A 53 -16.43 -3.42 16.65
N LEU A 54 -15.52 -2.81 17.42
CA LEU A 54 -14.39 -2.07 16.88
C LEU A 54 -13.46 -2.98 16.05
N MET A 55 -13.26 -4.21 16.50
CA MET A 55 -12.49 -5.22 15.77
C MET A 55 -13.12 -5.55 14.42
N ASP A 56 -14.44 -5.75 14.39
CA ASP A 56 -15.17 -6.02 13.15
C ASP A 56 -15.12 -4.82 12.17
N VAL A 57 -15.29 -3.58 12.69
CA VAL A 57 -15.11 -2.36 11.88
C VAL A 57 -13.70 -2.28 11.29
N LEU A 58 -12.67 -2.60 12.09
CA LEU A 58 -11.28 -2.59 11.64
C LEU A 58 -11.05 -3.63 10.52
N GLN A 59 -11.58 -4.85 10.68
CA GLN A 59 -11.50 -5.90 9.65
C GLN A 59 -12.18 -5.48 8.34
N ARG A 60 -13.39 -4.92 8.42
CA ARG A 60 -14.11 -4.40 7.25
C ARG A 60 -13.35 -3.28 6.56
N THR A 61 -12.76 -2.38 7.34
CA THR A 61 -11.97 -1.26 6.82
C THR A 61 -10.73 -1.77 6.09
N ARG A 62 -10.00 -2.73 6.68
CA ARG A 62 -8.84 -3.36 6.05
C ARG A 62 -9.22 -4.03 4.72
N SER A 63 -10.29 -4.82 4.70
CA SER A 63 -10.77 -5.47 3.48
C SER A 63 -11.12 -4.44 2.39
N ARG A 64 -11.76 -3.33 2.77
CA ARG A 64 -12.09 -2.26 1.84
C ARG A 64 -10.85 -1.54 1.30
N VAL A 65 -9.85 -1.28 2.14
CA VAL A 65 -8.56 -0.70 1.72
C VAL A 65 -7.88 -1.61 0.69
N GLU A 66 -7.74 -2.90 0.99
CA GLU A 66 -7.12 -3.86 0.06
C GLU A 66 -7.90 -3.97 -1.27
N ALA A 67 -9.22 -3.81 -1.26
CA ALA A 67 -10.02 -3.80 -2.49
C ALA A 67 -9.79 -2.53 -3.32
N LEU A 68 -9.69 -1.37 -2.66
CA LEU A 68 -9.43 -0.10 -3.33
C LEU A 68 -8.01 -0.04 -3.90
N GLU A 69 -7.01 -0.53 -3.17
CA GLU A 69 -5.62 -0.64 -3.65
C GLU A 69 -5.55 -1.45 -4.96
N ARG A 70 -6.27 -2.58 -5.04
CA ARG A 70 -6.36 -3.37 -6.27
C ARG A 70 -7.05 -2.62 -7.41
N GLN A 71 -8.11 -1.88 -7.12
CA GLN A 71 -8.81 -1.08 -8.14
C GLN A 71 -7.92 0.02 -8.70
N VAL A 72 -7.17 0.72 -7.83
CA VAL A 72 -6.22 1.75 -8.23
C VAL A 72 -5.12 1.14 -9.12
N ALA A 73 -4.50 0.04 -8.70
CA ALA A 73 -3.46 -0.62 -9.49
C ALA A 73 -3.97 -1.05 -10.89
N ASN A 74 -5.20 -1.55 -10.99
CA ASN A 74 -5.80 -1.91 -12.28
C ASN A 74 -6.05 -0.69 -13.17
N LEU A 75 -6.47 0.43 -12.58
CA LEU A 75 -6.70 1.68 -13.31
C LEU A 75 -5.38 2.29 -13.80
N GLU A 76 -4.36 2.31 -12.95
CA GLU A 76 -3.00 2.76 -13.30
C GLU A 76 -2.46 1.94 -14.48
N ALA A 77 -2.56 0.62 -14.43
CA ALA A 77 -2.14 -0.26 -15.52
C ALA A 77 -2.92 -0.02 -16.84
N ALA A 78 -4.23 0.25 -16.74
CA ALA A 78 -5.04 0.55 -17.92
C ALA A 78 -4.67 1.89 -18.57
N VAL A 79 -4.37 2.91 -17.75
CA VAL A 79 -3.90 4.22 -18.23
C VAL A 79 -2.53 4.10 -18.90
N ASP A 80 -1.60 3.37 -18.30
CA ASP A 80 -0.27 3.11 -18.89
C ASP A 80 -0.40 2.36 -20.23
N ALA A 81 -1.28 1.37 -20.31
CA ALA A 81 -1.55 0.64 -21.55
C ALA A 81 -2.14 1.54 -22.65
N GLN A 82 -3.01 2.50 -22.31
CA GLN A 82 -3.53 3.49 -23.27
C GLN A 82 -2.44 4.47 -23.73
N ALA A 83 -1.57 4.92 -22.83
CA ALA A 83 -0.44 5.79 -23.17
C ALA A 83 0.55 5.09 -24.13
N ALA A 84 0.79 3.80 -23.94
CA ALA A 84 1.61 3.00 -24.85
C ALA A 84 0.98 2.84 -26.25
N GLN A 85 -0.35 2.71 -26.35
CA GLN A 85 -1.06 2.60 -27.64
C GLN A 85 -1.06 3.92 -28.43
N ALA A 86 -1.02 5.07 -27.74
CA ALA A 86 -0.95 6.38 -28.37
C ALA A 86 0.42 6.71 -28.99
N THR A 87 1.46 5.92 -28.71
CA THR A 87 2.83 6.17 -29.20
C THR A 87 3.30 5.21 -30.29
N THR A 88 2.44 4.34 -30.82
CA THR A 88 2.78 3.50 -31.98
C THR A 88 2.98 4.38 -33.23
N PRO A 89 4.21 4.52 -33.76
CA PRO A 89 4.42 5.16 -35.06
C PRO A 89 3.85 4.20 -36.10
N VAL A 90 2.91 4.71 -36.90
CA VAL A 90 2.49 4.10 -38.16
C VAL A 90 3.66 4.18 -39.14
N GLU A 91 4.64 3.28 -39.02
CA GLU A 91 5.73 3.13 -40.00
C GLU A 91 6.28 1.70 -40.00
N ALA A 92 5.55 0.76 -40.60
CA ALA A 92 6.08 -0.55 -41.02
C ALA A 92 5.16 -1.30 -42.01
N GLU A 93 4.65 -0.65 -43.06
CA GLU A 93 4.07 -1.30 -44.25
C GLU A 93 4.01 -0.20 -45.36
N ALA A 94 4.69 -0.18 -46.50
CA ALA A 94 5.43 -1.10 -47.40
C ALA A 94 6.38 -0.23 -48.30
N PRO A 95 7.20 -0.70 -49.29
CA PRO A 95 7.38 -2.04 -49.86
C PRO A 95 8.87 -2.52 -49.98
N PRO A 96 9.14 -3.82 -50.23
CA PRO A 96 10.48 -4.24 -50.64
C PRO A 96 10.69 -3.93 -52.13
N LEU A 97 11.65 -3.05 -52.43
CA LEU A 97 12.11 -2.78 -53.80
C LEU A 97 13.00 -3.94 -54.30
N PRO A 98 12.73 -4.50 -55.51
CA PRO A 98 13.62 -5.46 -56.17
C PRO A 98 14.89 -4.80 -56.74
N VAL A 99 16.00 -5.53 -56.64
CA VAL A 99 17.35 -5.17 -57.08
C VAL A 99 17.51 -5.13 -58.62
N ASP A 100 18.28 -4.16 -59.13
CA ASP A 100 18.61 -3.95 -60.57
C ASP A 100 19.49 -5.04 -61.22
N PRO A 101 19.53 -5.12 -62.58
CA PRO A 101 20.72 -4.59 -63.27
C PRO A 101 20.48 -3.83 -64.60
N LYS A 102 21.36 -2.84 -64.86
CA LYS A 102 21.56 -1.91 -66.01
C LYS A 102 21.53 -2.56 -67.43
N PRO A 103 21.23 -1.80 -68.52
CA PRO A 103 22.27 -1.04 -69.26
C PRO A 103 21.86 0.29 -69.95
N GLY A 104 22.81 1.24 -69.98
CA GLY A 104 23.16 2.00 -71.20
C GLY A 104 22.42 3.28 -71.58
N HIS A 105 22.93 4.43 -71.16
CA HIS A 105 23.41 5.49 -72.08
C HIS A 105 24.15 6.55 -71.27
N ASP A 106 25.44 6.71 -71.54
CA ASP A 106 26.24 7.85 -71.09
C ASP A 106 26.71 8.50 -72.40
N ASP A 107 26.07 9.62 -72.76
CA ASP A 107 26.63 10.57 -73.72
C ASP A 107 26.88 11.87 -72.94
N SER A 108 28.18 12.13 -72.75
CA SER A 108 28.86 13.41 -72.99
C SER A 108 28.12 14.70 -72.60
N ALA A 109 28.70 15.69 -71.95
CA ALA A 109 30.06 15.94 -71.52
C ALA A 109 30.04 17.21 -70.65
N LYS A 110 31.02 17.27 -69.75
CA LYS A 110 31.44 18.42 -68.94
C LYS A 110 31.62 19.73 -69.73
N ALA A 111 31.22 20.82 -69.07
CA ALA A 111 31.80 22.17 -69.11
C ALA A 111 31.68 22.68 -67.66
N ASN A 112 32.64 23.27 -66.94
CA ASN A 112 33.94 23.90 -67.16
C ASN A 112 34.84 23.48 -65.96
N ASP A 113 36.14 23.26 -66.10
CA ASP A 113 37.22 24.27 -66.22
C ASP A 113 37.17 25.34 -65.12
N ASP A 114 37.98 25.16 -64.07
CA ASP A 114 38.93 26.20 -63.65
C ASP A 114 40.03 25.60 -62.78
N ALA A 115 41.22 26.12 -63.01
CA ALA A 115 42.51 25.63 -62.63
C ALA A 115 42.94 26.05 -61.22
N SER A 116 43.76 25.22 -60.57
CA SER A 116 45.08 25.63 -60.03
C SER A 116 45.79 24.46 -59.31
N LYS A 117 46.61 23.73 -60.09
CA LYS A 117 48.08 23.54 -59.96
C LYS A 117 48.75 23.42 -58.55
N PRO A 118 49.97 22.86 -58.45
CA PRO A 118 50.32 21.43 -58.50
C PRO A 118 51.22 20.99 -57.31
N SER A 119 51.57 19.70 -57.34
CA SER A 119 52.50 18.95 -56.48
C SER A 119 53.82 19.61 -56.06
N SER A 120 54.22 19.34 -54.80
CA SER A 120 55.47 18.67 -54.42
C SER A 120 55.30 17.96 -53.09
#